data_AF-A0A3D0VI74-F1
#
_entry.id   AF-A0A3D0VI74-F1
#
_cell.length_a   1.000
_cell.length_b   1.000
_cell.length_c   1.000
_cell.angle_alpha   90.00
_cell.angle_beta   90.00
_cell.angle_gamma   90.00
#
_symmetry.space_group_name_H-M   'P 1'
#
loop_
_entity.id
_entity.type
_entity.pdbx_description
1 polymer ?
#
loop_
_entity_poly.entity_id
_entity_poly.type
_entity_poly.pdbx_seq_one_letter_code
_entity_poly.pdbx_strand_id
1 'polypeptide(L)'
;MKFLRWILIFVLLLAGAGRAGAAGGGAAVADIFIQAEKQRLIEHSEFQQYESAFAAWDELYETVMFMDAGANIGLLIRNVATASCWSKFVSKVDDLPDDVVKTDLKVFIQDVKSGEAIAGEITAISNRLDNLFAMPQTQPFINDLINFSTGNSGRIARFGDISTLKNTITNLIENPIVNNVKSYDLLINDIEHFMINYRSVPGALNYFDELLQTPLKFKGGAFGIEILSNPPPVLAGKTLIKLESGIDDIDNFRYDLMFEDGSGMKIFVETKNYSSGTGFTTSFYNQFKAYISNPQLENMDQLKYFFRSNDGVTKATQVKKFKNMMKSNAKELFESNPSLFRSIKKENGIDFIDDWDDLKTMMESPTISIDHPVFNFIEMF
;
A
#
# COMPACT_ATOMS: atom_id res chain seq x y z
N MET A 1 -21.33 -12.30 -33.01
CA MET A 1 -21.07 -13.21 -31.86
C MET A 1 -19.75 -12.92 -31.11
N LYS A 2 -18.61 -12.65 -31.78
CA LYS A 2 -17.32 -12.38 -31.10
C LYS A 2 -17.22 -10.99 -30.43
N PHE A 3 -17.80 -9.96 -31.05
CA PHE A 3 -17.82 -8.58 -30.53
C PHE A 3 -18.43 -8.45 -29.11
N LEU A 4 -19.63 -8.98 -28.90
CA LEU A 4 -20.30 -8.98 -27.58
C LEU A 4 -19.52 -9.77 -26.51
N ARG A 5 -18.80 -10.83 -26.90
CA ARG A 5 -17.93 -11.58 -25.98
C ARG A 5 -16.70 -10.77 -25.57
N TRP A 6 -16.12 -9.98 -26.48
CA TRP A 6 -15.00 -9.10 -26.15
C TRP A 6 -15.43 -7.91 -25.30
N ILE A 7 -16.63 -7.36 -25.51
CA ILE A 7 -17.25 -6.38 -24.61
C ILE A 7 -17.43 -7.00 -23.22
N LEU A 8 -17.98 -8.21 -23.11
CA LEU A 8 -18.15 -8.91 -21.82
C LEU A 8 -16.80 -9.14 -21.13
N ILE A 9 -15.76 -9.54 -21.87
CA ILE A 9 -14.38 -9.70 -21.35
C ILE A 9 -13.84 -8.36 -20.85
N PHE A 10 -14.06 -7.26 -21.57
CA PHE A 10 -13.68 -5.92 -21.11
C PHE A 10 -14.44 -5.49 -19.86
N VAL A 11 -15.75 -5.74 -19.79
CA VAL A 11 -16.56 -5.43 -18.60
C VAL A 11 -16.05 -6.22 -17.39
N LEU A 12 -15.71 -7.49 -17.58
CA LEU A 12 -15.08 -8.33 -16.56
C LEU A 12 -13.67 -7.85 -16.19
N LEU A 13 -12.89 -7.37 -17.16
CA LEU A 13 -11.57 -6.78 -16.93
C LEU A 13 -11.65 -5.42 -16.24
N LEU A 14 -12.65 -4.59 -16.48
CA LEU A 14 -12.91 -3.35 -15.75
C LEU A 14 -13.39 -3.63 -14.32
N ALA A 15 -14.27 -4.61 -14.13
CA ALA A 15 -14.69 -5.06 -12.81
C ALA A 15 -13.52 -5.67 -12.01
N GLY A 16 -12.58 -6.32 -12.69
CA GLY A 16 -11.30 -6.76 -12.12
C GLY A 16 -10.27 -5.64 -11.92
N ALA A 17 -10.21 -4.65 -12.81
CA ALA A 17 -9.25 -3.54 -12.77
C ALA A 17 -9.66 -2.44 -11.78
N GLY A 18 -10.96 -2.29 -11.51
CA GLY A 18 -11.48 -1.53 -10.37
C GLY A 18 -10.99 -2.08 -9.02
N ARG A 19 -10.58 -3.36 -8.97
CA ARG A 19 -9.96 -4.01 -7.81
C ARG A 19 -8.44 -3.88 -7.76
N ALA A 20 -7.77 -3.38 -8.81
CA ALA A 20 -6.30 -3.43 -8.93
C ALA A 20 -5.62 -2.10 -9.33
N GLY A 21 -6.37 -1.01 -9.56
CA GLY A 21 -5.79 0.28 -9.93
C GLY A 21 -5.10 0.30 -11.31
N ALA A 22 -5.42 -0.66 -12.19
CA ALA A 22 -4.81 -0.84 -13.51
C ALA A 22 -5.83 -0.71 -14.66
N ALA A 23 -6.80 0.20 -14.51
CA ALA A 23 -7.88 0.39 -15.49
C ALA A 23 -7.36 0.71 -16.91
N GLY A 24 -6.28 1.48 -17.03
CA GLY A 24 -5.68 1.84 -18.33
C GLY A 24 -5.09 0.65 -19.10
N GLY A 25 -4.49 -0.32 -18.41
CA GLY A 25 -3.89 -1.51 -19.05
C GLY A 25 -4.96 -2.49 -19.57
N GLY A 26 -6.00 -2.73 -18.77
CA GLY A 26 -7.13 -3.58 -19.18
C GLY A 26 -7.95 -2.96 -20.32
N ALA A 27 -8.12 -1.64 -20.30
CA ALA A 27 -8.82 -0.91 -21.35
C ALA A 27 -8.07 -0.87 -22.67
N ALA A 28 -6.76 -0.61 -22.65
CA ALA A 28 -5.95 -0.64 -23.87
C ALA A 28 -5.93 -2.02 -24.53
N VAL A 29 -5.85 -3.11 -23.73
CA VAL A 29 -5.88 -4.48 -24.26
C VAL A 29 -7.23 -4.80 -24.89
N ALA A 30 -8.34 -4.43 -24.25
CA ALA A 30 -9.66 -4.63 -24.80
C ALA A 30 -9.91 -3.82 -26.07
N ASP A 31 -9.46 -2.56 -26.11
CA ASP A 31 -9.61 -1.69 -27.28
C ASP A 31 -8.86 -2.27 -28.49
N ILE A 32 -7.66 -2.85 -28.31
CA ILE A 32 -6.94 -3.54 -29.40
C ILE A 32 -7.79 -4.64 -30.03
N PHE A 33 -8.45 -5.49 -29.23
CA PHE A 33 -9.29 -6.57 -29.75
C PHE A 33 -10.61 -6.05 -30.35
N ILE A 34 -11.15 -4.98 -29.79
CA ILE A 34 -12.39 -4.37 -30.26
C ILE A 34 -12.16 -3.65 -31.60
N GLN A 35 -11.09 -2.87 -31.75
CA GLN A 35 -10.70 -2.26 -33.03
C GLN A 35 -10.37 -3.32 -34.09
N ALA A 36 -9.74 -4.44 -33.70
CA ALA A 36 -9.50 -5.56 -34.62
C ALA A 36 -10.80 -6.20 -35.15
N GLU A 37 -11.81 -6.38 -34.29
CA GLU A 37 -13.13 -6.88 -34.71
C GLU A 37 -13.91 -5.83 -35.52
N LYS A 38 -13.78 -4.54 -35.20
CA LYS A 38 -14.31 -3.41 -36.00
C LYS A 38 -13.82 -3.50 -37.44
N GLN A 39 -12.51 -3.65 -37.60
CA GLN A 39 -11.86 -3.77 -38.91
C GLN A 39 -12.34 -5.02 -39.68
N ARG A 40 -12.45 -6.17 -39.01
CA ARG A 40 -13.00 -7.40 -39.60
C ARG A 40 -14.44 -7.19 -40.11
N LEU A 41 -15.30 -6.55 -39.30
CA LEU A 41 -16.70 -6.31 -39.65
C LEU A 41 -16.84 -5.34 -40.84
N ILE A 42 -15.93 -4.35 -40.95
CA ILE A 42 -15.87 -3.45 -42.11
C ILE A 42 -15.52 -4.24 -43.38
N GLU A 43 -14.49 -5.09 -43.30
CA GLU A 43 -14.04 -5.92 -44.43
C GLU A 43 -15.10 -6.91 -44.91
N HIS A 44 -15.98 -7.36 -44.02
CA HIS A 44 -17.06 -8.30 -44.34
C HIS A 44 -18.41 -7.60 -44.60
N SER A 45 -18.45 -6.26 -44.68
CA SER A 45 -19.67 -5.46 -44.90
C SER A 45 -20.77 -5.70 -43.84
N GLU A 46 -20.37 -6.14 -42.64
CA GLU A 46 -21.26 -6.43 -41.50
C GLU A 46 -21.26 -5.29 -40.48
N PHE A 47 -20.40 -4.28 -40.66
CA PHE A 47 -20.16 -3.21 -39.68
C PHE A 47 -21.37 -2.29 -39.46
N GLN A 48 -22.18 -2.06 -40.50
CA GLN A 48 -23.24 -1.05 -40.47
C GLN A 48 -24.29 -1.28 -39.37
N GLN A 49 -24.50 -2.54 -38.97
CA GLN A 49 -25.41 -2.89 -37.86
C GLN A 49 -24.79 -2.72 -36.46
N TYR A 50 -23.47 -2.49 -36.36
CA TYR A 50 -22.73 -2.32 -35.11
C TYR A 50 -22.11 -0.92 -34.96
N GLU A 51 -22.21 -0.08 -35.98
CA GLU A 51 -21.55 1.23 -36.06
C GLU A 51 -21.84 2.12 -34.84
N SER A 52 -23.09 2.17 -34.40
CA SER A 52 -23.50 2.94 -33.22
C SER A 52 -22.91 2.41 -31.91
N ALA A 53 -22.75 1.10 -31.79
CA ALA A 53 -22.15 0.46 -30.62
C ALA A 53 -20.63 0.68 -30.58
N PHE A 54 -19.95 0.64 -31.73
CA PHE A 54 -18.53 0.98 -31.83
C PHE A 54 -18.26 2.47 -31.58
N ALA A 55 -19.11 3.38 -32.07
CA ALA A 55 -18.95 4.81 -31.79
C ALA A 55 -19.14 5.13 -30.30
N ALA A 56 -20.09 4.47 -29.64
CA ALA A 56 -20.29 4.62 -28.20
C ALA A 56 -19.17 3.97 -27.37
N TRP A 57 -18.58 2.89 -27.88
CA TRP A 57 -17.37 2.29 -27.33
C TRP A 57 -16.18 3.26 -27.39
N ASP A 58 -15.93 3.85 -28.56
CA ASP A 58 -14.83 4.80 -28.76
C ASP A 58 -15.00 6.02 -27.82
N GLU A 59 -16.21 6.56 -27.67
CA GLU A 59 -16.53 7.65 -26.72
C GLU A 59 -16.25 7.25 -25.26
N LEU A 60 -16.60 6.03 -24.86
CA LEU A 60 -16.35 5.49 -23.53
C LEU A 60 -14.85 5.31 -23.27
N TYR A 61 -14.13 4.67 -24.20
CA TYR A 61 -12.71 4.40 -24.10
C TYR A 61 -11.90 5.69 -24.02
N GLU A 62 -12.16 6.65 -24.91
CA GLU A 62 -11.50 7.97 -24.89
C GLU A 62 -11.76 8.71 -23.58
N THR A 63 -12.99 8.68 -23.06
CA THR A 63 -13.34 9.29 -21.78
C THR A 63 -12.58 8.66 -20.63
N VAL A 64 -12.48 7.32 -20.59
CA VAL A 64 -11.72 6.59 -19.56
C VAL A 64 -10.21 6.89 -19.64
N MET A 65 -9.65 7.00 -20.85
CA MET A 65 -8.24 7.30 -21.08
C MET A 65 -7.87 8.76 -20.76
N PHE A 66 -8.74 9.72 -21.06
CA PHE A 66 -8.51 11.15 -20.76
C PHE A 66 -8.52 11.44 -19.24
N MET A 67 -9.18 10.59 -18.47
CA MET A 67 -9.36 10.74 -17.02
C MET A 67 -8.19 10.24 -16.17
N ASP A 68 -7.26 9.47 -16.75
CA ASP A 68 -6.02 9.04 -16.08
C ASP A 68 -5.01 10.19 -15.93
N ALA A 69 -5.21 11.30 -16.67
CA ALA A 69 -4.28 12.44 -16.72
C ALA A 69 -4.54 13.56 -15.67
N GLY A 70 -5.58 13.48 -14.83
CA GLY A 70 -5.96 14.59 -13.93
C GLY A 70 -6.62 14.17 -12.61
N ALA A 71 -5.85 14.15 -11.52
CA ALA A 71 -6.34 13.81 -10.19
C ALA A 71 -7.06 15.00 -9.49
N ASN A 72 -8.13 14.68 -8.74
CA ASN A 72 -8.79 15.46 -7.67
C ASN A 72 -10.02 16.36 -7.93
N ILE A 73 -10.52 16.55 -9.15
CA ILE A 73 -11.94 16.93 -9.41
C ILE A 73 -12.63 15.91 -10.34
N GLY A 74 -11.81 15.12 -11.03
CA GLY A 74 -12.22 14.08 -11.97
C GLY A 74 -12.83 12.83 -11.35
N LEU A 75 -13.05 12.72 -10.04
CA LEU A 75 -13.70 11.53 -9.41
C LEU A 75 -15.23 11.65 -9.40
N LEU A 76 -15.76 12.83 -9.07
CA LEU A 76 -17.18 13.14 -9.20
C LEU A 76 -17.59 13.23 -10.67
N ILE A 77 -16.73 13.83 -11.51
CA ILE A 77 -16.90 13.87 -12.96
C ILE A 77 -16.66 12.47 -13.58
N ARG A 78 -15.77 11.62 -13.03
CA ARG A 78 -15.64 10.18 -13.41
C ARG A 78 -16.96 9.48 -13.24
N ASN A 79 -17.54 9.53 -12.05
CA ASN A 79 -18.74 8.77 -11.78
C ASN A 79 -19.92 9.26 -12.65
N VAL A 80 -20.03 10.56 -12.91
CA VAL A 80 -21.11 11.14 -13.74
C VAL A 80 -20.87 10.94 -15.24
N ALA A 81 -19.66 11.17 -15.75
CA ALA A 81 -19.34 11.05 -17.17
C ALA A 81 -19.19 9.58 -17.59
N THR A 82 -18.53 8.74 -16.80
CA THR A 82 -18.49 7.29 -17.03
C THR A 82 -19.90 6.71 -16.93
N ALA A 83 -20.74 7.09 -15.97
CA ALA A 83 -22.13 6.62 -15.94
C ALA A 83 -22.96 7.11 -17.13
N SER A 84 -22.74 8.35 -17.61
CA SER A 84 -23.42 8.91 -18.78
C SER A 84 -23.00 8.22 -20.08
N CYS A 85 -21.69 8.12 -20.36
CA CYS A 85 -21.14 7.43 -21.53
C CYS A 85 -21.45 5.93 -21.48
N TRP A 86 -21.41 5.30 -20.30
CA TRP A 86 -21.86 3.93 -20.09
C TRP A 86 -23.35 3.78 -20.39
N SER A 87 -24.21 4.67 -19.90
CA SER A 87 -25.64 4.64 -20.19
C SER A 87 -25.93 4.80 -21.68
N LYS A 88 -25.19 5.67 -22.39
CA LYS A 88 -25.25 5.79 -23.85
C LYS A 88 -24.80 4.51 -24.55
N PHE A 89 -23.66 3.93 -24.18
CA PHE A 89 -23.16 2.68 -24.73
C PHE A 89 -24.18 1.54 -24.57
N VAL A 90 -24.72 1.38 -23.36
CA VAL A 90 -25.77 0.40 -23.05
C VAL A 90 -27.01 0.61 -23.92
N SER A 91 -27.45 1.85 -24.12
CA SER A 91 -28.63 2.14 -24.97
C SER A 91 -28.41 1.76 -26.44
N LYS A 92 -27.16 1.68 -26.90
CA LYS A 92 -26.80 1.24 -28.26
C LYS A 92 -26.59 -0.25 -28.38
N VAL A 93 -26.33 -0.94 -27.26
CA VAL A 93 -26.32 -2.42 -27.19
C VAL A 93 -27.75 -2.97 -27.33
N ASP A 94 -28.78 -2.21 -26.98
CA ASP A 94 -30.19 -2.61 -27.17
C ASP A 94 -30.58 -2.79 -28.64
N ASP A 95 -29.92 -2.09 -29.56
CA ASP A 95 -30.12 -2.16 -31.00
C ASP A 95 -29.48 -3.41 -31.65
N LEU A 96 -28.72 -4.21 -30.86
CA LEU A 96 -28.05 -5.43 -31.35
C LEU A 96 -29.00 -6.65 -31.34
N PRO A 97 -28.79 -7.65 -32.21
CA PRO A 97 -29.61 -8.87 -32.24
C PRO A 97 -29.64 -9.58 -30.88
N ASP A 98 -30.82 -10.04 -30.45
CA ASP A 98 -30.99 -10.73 -29.16
C ASP A 98 -30.28 -12.08 -29.13
N ASP A 99 -29.47 -12.31 -28.08
CA ASP A 99 -28.80 -13.56 -27.75
C ASP A 99 -28.58 -13.62 -26.22
N VAL A 100 -28.33 -14.82 -25.67
CA VAL A 100 -28.05 -15.11 -24.26
C VAL A 100 -26.99 -14.16 -23.68
N VAL A 101 -25.97 -13.82 -24.47
CA VAL A 101 -24.89 -12.88 -24.09
C VAL A 101 -25.40 -11.45 -23.86
N LYS A 102 -26.42 -10.99 -24.60
CA LYS A 102 -27.05 -9.68 -24.40
C LYS A 102 -27.86 -9.66 -23.11
N THR A 103 -28.47 -10.79 -22.75
CA THR A 103 -29.24 -10.94 -21.50
C THR A 103 -28.31 -10.91 -20.28
N ASP A 104 -27.22 -11.66 -20.32
CA ASP A 104 -26.22 -11.66 -19.24
C ASP A 104 -25.54 -10.30 -19.08
N LEU A 105 -25.23 -9.63 -20.20
CA LEU A 105 -24.69 -8.27 -20.19
C LEU A 105 -25.71 -7.27 -19.59
N LYS A 106 -27.00 -7.40 -19.89
CA LYS A 106 -28.07 -6.55 -19.32
C LYS A 106 -28.26 -6.70 -17.82
N VAL A 107 -28.21 -7.93 -17.31
CA VAL A 107 -28.28 -8.22 -15.86
C VAL A 107 -27.10 -7.55 -15.16
N PHE A 108 -25.88 -7.79 -15.64
CA PHE A 108 -24.68 -7.18 -15.08
C PHE A 108 -24.69 -5.65 -15.16
N ILE A 109 -25.20 -5.07 -16.25
CA ILE A 109 -25.36 -3.63 -16.42
C ILE A 109 -26.40 -3.05 -15.43
N GLN A 110 -27.49 -3.77 -15.15
CA GLN A 110 -28.46 -3.33 -14.14
C GLN A 110 -27.85 -3.29 -12.74
N ASP A 111 -27.05 -4.29 -12.37
CA ASP A 111 -26.37 -4.34 -11.07
C ASP A 111 -25.35 -3.19 -10.90
N VAL A 112 -24.72 -2.76 -11.99
CA VAL A 112 -23.83 -1.58 -12.02
C VAL A 112 -24.62 -0.26 -12.02
N LYS A 113 -25.76 -0.20 -12.71
CA LYS A 113 -26.64 0.99 -12.78
C LYS A 113 -27.43 1.25 -11.49
N SER A 114 -27.82 0.20 -10.76
CA SER A 114 -28.51 0.31 -9.47
C SER A 114 -27.56 0.76 -8.37
N GLY A 115 -26.24 0.70 -8.61
CA GLY A 115 -25.22 0.94 -7.60
C GLY A 115 -25.21 -0.12 -6.51
N GLU A 116 -26.00 -1.20 -6.58
CA GLU A 116 -26.16 -2.15 -5.47
C GLU A 116 -24.86 -2.86 -5.08
N ALA A 117 -23.98 -3.17 -6.03
CA ALA A 117 -22.70 -3.81 -5.73
C ALA A 117 -21.70 -2.84 -5.07
N ILE A 118 -21.64 -1.58 -5.51
CA ILE A 118 -20.73 -0.54 -5.00
C ILE A 118 -21.27 0.05 -3.69
N ALA A 119 -22.58 0.30 -3.64
CA ALA A 119 -23.29 0.73 -2.43
C ALA A 119 -23.29 -0.36 -1.37
N GLY A 120 -23.35 -1.65 -1.75
CA GLY A 120 -23.25 -2.77 -0.82
C GLY A 120 -21.89 -2.83 -0.09
N GLU A 121 -20.78 -2.64 -0.81
CA GLU A 121 -19.44 -2.59 -0.23
C GLU A 121 -19.18 -1.31 0.58
N ILE A 122 -19.58 -0.13 0.08
CA ILE A 122 -19.48 1.14 0.82
C ILE A 122 -20.36 1.10 2.08
N THR A 123 -21.57 0.55 1.99
CA THR A 123 -22.46 0.36 3.14
C THR A 123 -21.85 -0.63 4.14
N ALA A 124 -21.18 -1.69 3.68
CA ALA A 124 -20.49 -2.63 4.56
C ALA A 124 -19.31 -1.98 5.30
N ILE A 125 -18.46 -1.20 4.61
CA ILE A 125 -17.36 -0.43 5.22
C ILE A 125 -17.91 0.59 6.22
N SER A 126 -18.92 1.36 5.81
CA SER A 126 -19.57 2.35 6.67
C SER A 126 -20.15 1.71 7.92
N ASN A 127 -20.82 0.56 7.79
CA ASN A 127 -21.38 -0.19 8.93
C ASN A 127 -20.28 -0.75 9.84
N ARG A 128 -19.16 -1.24 9.29
CA ARG A 128 -18.03 -1.73 10.07
C ARG A 128 -17.36 -0.60 10.85
N LEU A 129 -17.19 0.57 10.24
CA LEU A 129 -16.71 1.77 10.92
C LEU A 129 -17.73 2.27 11.95
N ASP A 130 -19.04 2.23 11.68
CA ASP A 130 -20.07 2.57 12.68
C ASP A 130 -19.97 1.66 13.90
N ASN A 131 -19.81 0.36 13.68
CA ASN A 131 -19.61 -0.60 14.77
C ASN A 131 -18.33 -0.29 15.56
N LEU A 132 -17.20 -0.10 14.87
CA LEU A 132 -15.92 0.29 15.48
C LEU A 132 -16.05 1.55 16.35
N PHE A 133 -16.76 2.56 15.84
CA PHE A 133 -16.95 3.84 16.52
C PHE A 133 -18.06 3.82 17.57
N ALA A 134 -18.86 2.76 17.64
CA ALA A 134 -19.81 2.51 18.73
C ALA A 134 -19.21 1.66 19.86
N MET A 135 -18.05 1.01 19.63
CA MET A 135 -17.42 0.15 20.64
C MET A 135 -16.93 0.97 21.84
N PRO A 136 -17.33 0.61 23.08
CA PRO A 136 -16.89 1.32 24.28
C PRO A 136 -15.36 1.35 24.46
N GLN A 137 -14.67 0.28 24.04
CA GLN A 137 -13.22 0.13 24.20
C GLN A 137 -12.40 1.07 23.31
N THR A 138 -12.94 1.48 22.17
CA THR A 138 -12.26 2.37 21.21
C THR A 138 -12.53 3.85 21.50
N GLN A 139 -13.60 4.16 22.23
CA GLN A 139 -13.99 5.55 22.56
C GLN A 139 -12.87 6.37 23.19
N PRO A 140 -12.06 5.87 24.13
CA PRO A 140 -10.99 6.68 24.70
C PRO A 140 -9.98 7.14 23.65
N PHE A 141 -9.61 6.28 22.70
CA PHE A 141 -8.67 6.63 21.63
C PHE A 141 -9.32 7.61 20.63
N ILE A 142 -10.57 7.34 20.23
CA ILE A 142 -11.33 8.20 19.33
C ILE A 142 -11.46 9.61 19.93
N ASN A 143 -11.83 9.70 21.21
CA ASN A 143 -11.99 10.98 21.90
C ASN A 143 -10.68 11.76 22.01
N ASP A 144 -9.55 11.09 22.26
CA ASP A 144 -8.26 11.76 22.23
C ASP A 144 -7.95 12.29 20.83
N LEU A 145 -8.20 11.47 19.79
CA LEU A 145 -7.87 11.80 18.41
C LEU A 145 -8.72 12.95 17.87
N ILE A 146 -10.03 12.98 18.14
CA ILE A 146 -10.89 14.09 17.70
C ILE A 146 -10.51 15.42 18.34
N ASN A 147 -9.94 15.38 19.54
CA ASN A 147 -9.46 16.54 20.28
C ASN A 147 -7.97 16.81 20.07
N PHE A 148 -7.29 15.99 19.26
CA PHE A 148 -5.85 16.07 19.08
C PHE A 148 -5.48 17.34 18.31
N SER A 149 -4.64 18.18 18.93
CA SER A 149 -4.12 19.41 18.33
C SER A 149 -2.59 19.35 18.33
N THR A 150 -1.99 19.50 17.15
CA THR A 150 -0.54 19.47 16.98
C THR A 150 0.07 20.79 17.46
N GLY A 151 0.37 20.88 18.76
CA GLY A 151 1.44 21.70 19.37
C GLY A 151 1.38 23.23 19.31
N ASN A 152 0.62 23.84 18.40
CA ASN A 152 0.46 25.29 18.35
C ASN A 152 -0.86 25.68 19.02
N SER A 153 -0.74 26.18 20.25
CA SER A 153 -1.81 26.75 21.08
C SER A 153 -2.62 27.79 20.29
N GLY A 154 -3.72 27.35 19.69
CA GLY A 154 -4.57 28.13 18.79
C GLY A 154 -5.11 27.38 17.57
N ARG A 155 -4.62 26.17 17.26
CA ARG A 155 -5.16 25.35 16.16
C ARG A 155 -6.37 24.51 16.58
N ILE A 156 -7.43 24.58 15.76
CA ILE A 156 -8.61 23.70 15.78
C ILE A 156 -8.14 22.25 15.59
N ALA A 157 -8.68 21.32 16.38
CA ALA A 157 -8.40 19.90 16.23
C ALA A 157 -8.74 19.44 14.81
N ARG A 158 -7.87 18.64 14.18
CA ARG A 158 -8.01 18.30 12.75
C ARG A 158 -9.36 17.66 12.44
N PHE A 159 -9.81 16.77 13.31
CA PHE A 159 -11.05 16.05 13.13
C PHE A 159 -12.21 16.76 13.83
N GLY A 160 -12.05 17.17 15.09
CA GLY A 160 -13.05 17.95 15.84
C GLY A 160 -14.32 17.18 16.23
N ASP A 161 -14.73 16.20 15.44
CA ASP A 161 -15.88 15.34 15.68
C ASP A 161 -15.70 13.94 15.04
N ILE A 162 -16.55 13.01 15.47
CA ILE A 162 -16.56 11.61 15.02
C ILE A 162 -16.85 11.50 13.52
N SER A 163 -17.78 12.29 12.99
CA SER A 163 -18.19 12.23 11.58
C SER A 163 -17.03 12.58 10.66
N THR A 164 -16.29 13.63 11.00
CA THR A 164 -15.10 14.07 10.27
C THR A 164 -14.02 12.99 10.31
N LEU A 165 -13.72 12.41 11.48
CA LEU A 165 -12.76 11.32 11.60
C LEU A 165 -13.16 10.08 10.77
N LYS A 166 -14.42 9.65 10.88
CA LYS A 166 -14.97 8.51 10.12
C LYS A 166 -14.87 8.74 8.62
N ASN A 167 -15.25 9.94 8.16
CA ASN A 167 -15.15 10.32 6.75
C ASN A 167 -13.70 10.33 6.27
N THR A 168 -12.76 10.81 7.08
CA THR A 168 -11.33 10.75 6.74
C THR A 168 -10.86 9.31 6.55
N ILE A 169 -11.17 8.41 7.49
CA ILE A 169 -10.79 7.00 7.39
C ILE A 169 -11.42 6.36 6.15
N THR A 170 -12.71 6.57 5.92
CA THR A 170 -13.44 6.05 4.76
C THR A 170 -12.78 6.49 3.45
N ASN A 171 -12.53 7.80 3.31
CA ASN A 171 -11.90 8.37 2.12
C ASN A 171 -10.47 7.85 1.87
N LEU A 172 -9.72 7.52 2.93
CA LEU A 172 -8.38 6.96 2.80
C LEU A 172 -8.41 5.48 2.40
N ILE A 173 -9.29 4.70 3.03
CA ILE A 173 -9.50 3.28 2.71
C ILE A 173 -9.92 3.12 1.25
N GLU A 174 -10.84 3.96 0.78
CA GLU A 174 -11.35 3.93 -0.61
C GLU A 174 -10.40 4.55 -1.63
N ASN A 175 -9.27 5.13 -1.19
CA ASN A 175 -8.37 5.82 -2.11
C ASN A 175 -7.56 4.82 -2.95
N PRO A 176 -7.56 4.91 -4.29
CA PRO A 176 -6.86 3.97 -5.16
C PRO A 176 -5.32 3.98 -5.00
N ILE A 177 -4.74 5.05 -4.43
CA ILE A 177 -3.31 5.12 -4.11
C ILE A 177 -2.98 4.19 -2.92
N VAL A 178 -3.95 3.92 -2.05
CA VAL A 178 -3.87 2.94 -0.95
C VAL A 178 -4.09 1.54 -1.53
N ASN A 179 -3.15 1.12 -2.37
CA ASN A 179 -3.04 -0.24 -2.88
C ASN A 179 -2.03 -1.05 -2.07
N ASN A 180 -2.00 -2.37 -2.27
CA ASN A 180 -1.13 -3.27 -1.52
C ASN A 180 -1.30 -3.07 -0.01
N VAL A 181 -2.56 -3.00 0.44
CA VAL A 181 -3.01 -3.14 1.83
C VAL A 181 -3.91 -4.39 1.89
N LYS A 182 -4.18 -4.92 3.09
CA LYS A 182 -5.17 -6.01 3.24
C LYS A 182 -6.56 -5.55 2.80
N SER A 183 -7.50 -6.50 2.69
CA SER A 183 -8.91 -6.17 2.50
C SER A 183 -9.39 -5.20 3.59
N TYR A 184 -10.35 -4.34 3.25
CA TYR A 184 -10.82 -3.29 4.15
C TYR A 184 -11.36 -3.83 5.47
N ASP A 185 -12.01 -5.00 5.45
CA ASP A 185 -12.46 -5.67 6.67
C ASP A 185 -11.31 -6.01 7.62
N LEU A 186 -10.20 -6.55 7.09
CA LEU A 186 -9.04 -6.88 7.91
C LEU A 186 -8.30 -5.63 8.37
N LEU A 187 -8.23 -4.60 7.53
CA LEU A 187 -7.64 -3.32 7.90
C LEU A 187 -8.41 -2.63 9.03
N ILE A 188 -9.75 -2.68 9.00
CA ILE A 188 -10.58 -2.16 10.10
C ILE A 188 -10.33 -2.94 11.40
N ASN A 189 -10.12 -4.26 11.33
CA ASN A 189 -9.74 -5.05 12.51
C ASN A 189 -8.35 -4.63 13.04
N ASP A 190 -7.39 -4.35 12.15
CA ASP A 190 -6.05 -3.90 12.56
C ASP A 190 -6.13 -2.48 13.20
N ILE A 191 -7.01 -1.61 12.70
CA ILE A 191 -7.32 -0.30 13.32
C ILE A 191 -7.98 -0.49 14.71
N GLU A 192 -8.97 -1.38 14.81
CA GLU A 192 -9.64 -1.71 16.07
C GLU A 192 -8.62 -2.18 17.11
N HIS A 193 -7.81 -3.17 16.74
CA HIS A 193 -6.77 -3.72 17.58
C HIS A 193 -5.80 -2.62 18.04
N PHE A 194 -5.45 -1.69 17.14
CA PHE A 194 -4.60 -0.57 17.48
C PHE A 194 -5.21 0.36 18.54
N MET A 195 -6.44 0.80 18.30
CA MET A 195 -7.15 1.74 19.17
C MET A 195 -7.35 1.18 20.58
N ILE A 196 -7.60 -0.14 20.68
CA ILE A 196 -7.83 -0.81 21.96
C ILE A 196 -6.52 -1.01 22.73
N ASN A 197 -5.46 -1.47 22.06
CA ASN A 197 -4.30 -2.03 22.76
C ASN A 197 -3.11 -1.06 22.88
N TYR A 198 -2.99 -0.06 22.00
CA TYR A 198 -1.80 0.79 21.94
C TYR A 198 -2.03 2.25 22.31
N ARG A 199 -3.25 2.62 22.74
CA ARG A 199 -3.57 3.99 23.17
C ARG A 199 -2.55 4.59 24.15
N SER A 200 -2.12 3.80 25.12
CA SER A 200 -1.21 4.25 26.19
C SER A 200 0.26 4.23 25.77
N VAL A 201 0.59 3.72 24.58
CA VAL A 201 1.99 3.66 24.13
C VAL A 201 2.42 5.07 23.71
N PRO A 202 3.59 5.55 24.19
CA PRO A 202 4.16 6.83 23.76
C PRO A 202 4.19 6.96 22.23
N GLY A 203 3.61 8.06 21.74
CA GLY A 203 3.55 8.39 20.32
C GLY A 203 2.36 7.81 19.55
N ALA A 204 1.53 6.94 20.13
CA ALA A 204 0.42 6.29 19.44
C ALA A 204 -0.57 7.27 18.79
N LEU A 205 -0.96 8.34 19.48
CA LEU A 205 -1.86 9.36 18.94
C LEU A 205 -1.24 10.11 17.76
N ASN A 206 0.03 10.50 17.85
CA ASN A 206 0.74 11.20 16.78
C ASN A 206 0.93 10.30 15.56
N TYR A 207 1.30 9.03 15.78
CA TYR A 207 1.46 8.03 14.72
C TYR A 207 0.15 7.83 13.96
N PHE A 208 -0.95 7.66 14.69
CA PHE A 208 -2.26 7.46 14.08
C PHE A 208 -2.78 8.73 13.39
N ASP A 209 -2.58 9.91 13.99
CA ASP A 209 -2.87 11.20 13.33
C ASP A 209 -2.10 11.34 12.01
N GLU A 210 -0.81 11.00 12.02
CA GLU A 210 0.04 11.08 10.84
C GLU A 210 -0.39 10.14 9.72
N LEU A 211 -0.72 8.90 10.08
CA LEU A 211 -1.27 7.89 9.19
C LEU A 211 -2.51 8.42 8.46
N LEU A 212 -3.33 9.26 9.12
CA LEU A 212 -4.55 9.85 8.54
C LEU A 212 -4.35 11.14 7.74
N GLN A 213 -3.11 11.64 7.57
CA GLN A 213 -2.87 12.91 6.87
C GLN A 213 -2.99 12.81 5.34
N THR A 214 -2.52 11.72 4.75
CA THR A 214 -2.48 11.54 3.29
C THR A 214 -2.63 10.06 2.91
N PRO A 215 -3.10 9.73 1.70
CA PRO A 215 -3.17 8.34 1.23
C PRO A 215 -1.84 7.58 1.29
N LEU A 216 -0.71 8.23 0.96
CA LEU A 216 0.60 7.59 1.02
C LEU A 216 1.04 7.26 2.45
N LYS A 217 0.78 8.17 3.40
CA LYS A 217 1.03 7.93 4.83
C LYS A 217 0.12 6.84 5.37
N PHE A 218 -1.15 6.83 4.96
CA PHE A 218 -2.10 5.79 5.32
C PHE A 218 -1.63 4.42 4.85
N LYS A 219 -1.22 4.29 3.57
CA LYS A 219 -0.68 3.04 3.02
C LYS A 219 0.57 2.53 3.76
N GLY A 220 1.48 3.43 4.12
CA GLY A 220 2.68 3.09 4.89
C GLY A 220 2.33 2.66 6.31
N GLY A 221 1.61 3.51 7.04
CA GLY A 221 1.24 3.26 8.43
C GLY A 221 0.29 2.08 8.62
N ALA A 222 -0.58 1.78 7.63
CA ALA A 222 -1.44 0.60 7.63
C ALA A 222 -0.63 -0.70 7.76
N PHE A 223 0.58 -0.74 7.19
CA PHE A 223 1.45 -1.89 7.31
C PHE A 223 2.07 -2.01 8.72
N GLY A 224 2.37 -0.89 9.38
CA GLY A 224 2.82 -0.88 10.77
C GLY A 224 1.76 -1.40 11.74
N ILE A 225 0.51 -0.91 11.65
CA ILE A 225 -0.59 -1.40 12.51
C ILE A 225 -0.94 -2.87 12.25
N GLU A 226 -0.71 -3.35 11.03
CA GLU A 226 -0.87 -4.75 10.66
C GLU A 226 0.17 -5.65 11.36
N ILE A 227 1.44 -5.23 11.41
CA ILE A 227 2.49 -5.93 12.16
C ILE A 227 2.13 -5.99 13.64
N LEU A 228 1.55 -4.92 14.20
CA LEU A 228 1.12 -4.91 15.59
C LEU A 228 -0.01 -5.91 15.87
N SER A 229 -0.95 -6.02 14.94
CA SER A 229 -2.11 -6.92 15.06
C SER A 229 -1.75 -8.39 14.83
N ASN A 230 -0.69 -8.65 14.07
CA ASN A 230 -0.16 -9.98 13.83
C ASN A 230 1.39 -10.00 13.92
N PRO A 231 1.97 -9.93 15.13
CA PRO A 231 3.41 -9.82 15.30
C PRO A 231 4.15 -11.02 14.69
N PRO A 232 5.14 -10.80 13.82
CA PRO A 232 5.94 -11.87 13.24
C PRO A 232 6.77 -12.57 14.34
N PRO A 233 7.26 -13.80 14.11
CA PRO A 233 7.96 -14.59 15.14
C PRO A 233 9.12 -13.85 15.83
N VAL A 234 9.83 -13.00 15.09
CA VAL A 234 10.93 -12.19 15.64
C VAL A 234 10.46 -11.13 16.64
N LEU A 235 9.20 -10.70 16.58
CA LEU A 235 8.57 -9.78 17.54
C LEU A 235 7.68 -10.51 18.56
N ALA A 236 7.50 -11.83 18.44
CA ALA A 236 6.67 -12.59 19.38
C ALA A 236 7.21 -12.48 20.82
N GLY A 237 6.29 -12.23 21.76
CA GLY A 237 6.60 -12.06 23.18
C GLY A 237 7.29 -10.73 23.55
N LYS A 238 7.47 -9.82 22.60
CA LYS A 238 8.05 -8.49 22.84
C LYS A 238 6.97 -7.45 23.06
N THR A 239 7.29 -6.41 23.82
CA THR A 239 6.36 -5.34 24.15
C THR A 239 6.64 -4.11 23.29
N LEU A 240 5.62 -3.56 22.63
CA LEU A 240 5.75 -2.27 21.97
C LEU A 240 5.85 -1.18 23.05
N ILE A 241 6.96 -0.43 23.05
CA ILE A 241 7.24 0.60 24.06
C ILE A 241 7.16 2.02 23.52
N LYS A 242 7.22 2.22 22.18
CA LYS A 242 7.13 3.53 21.55
C LYS A 242 6.78 3.44 20.05
N LEU A 243 6.05 4.42 19.53
CA LEU A 243 5.84 4.66 18.09
C LEU A 243 6.48 5.97 17.64
N GLU A 244 6.74 6.11 16.33
CA GLU A 244 7.14 7.38 15.75
C GLU A 244 6.04 8.43 15.98
N SER A 245 6.39 9.48 16.72
CA SER A 245 5.59 10.70 16.81
C SER A 245 6.43 11.81 16.21
N GLY A 246 6.00 12.43 15.11
CA GLY A 246 6.76 13.46 14.38
C GLY A 246 7.27 14.64 15.24
N ILE A 247 8.37 14.43 15.97
CA ILE A 247 9.13 15.38 16.78
C ILE A 247 10.60 14.94 16.74
N ASP A 248 11.41 15.86 16.19
CA ASP A 248 12.84 16.11 16.36
C ASP A 248 13.73 14.98 16.93
N ASP A 249 14.51 14.42 16.01
CA ASP A 249 15.96 14.27 16.08
C ASP A 249 16.56 14.17 17.49
N ILE A 250 16.65 12.92 17.95
CA ILE A 250 17.97 12.47 18.38
C ILE A 250 18.70 12.08 17.08
N ASP A 251 19.46 13.03 16.52
CA ASP A 251 20.44 12.81 15.46
C ASP A 251 19.97 11.96 14.25
N ASN A 252 18.94 12.39 13.50
CA ASN A 252 18.47 11.73 12.26
C ASN A 252 17.98 10.27 12.39
N PHE A 253 17.78 9.75 13.60
CA PHE A 253 17.35 8.37 13.84
C PHE A 253 15.82 8.26 13.92
N ARG A 254 15.18 7.73 12.86
CA ARG A 254 13.71 7.60 12.74
C ARG A 254 13.29 6.17 12.49
N TYR A 255 12.46 5.64 13.41
CA TYR A 255 11.85 4.30 13.38
C TYR A 255 10.34 4.41 13.51
N ASP A 256 9.62 3.51 12.83
CA ASP A 256 8.17 3.44 12.90
C ASP A 256 7.72 2.92 14.28
N LEU A 257 8.34 1.83 14.74
CA LEU A 257 7.98 1.13 15.97
C LEU A 257 9.22 0.76 16.79
N MET A 258 9.11 0.77 18.11
CA MET A 258 10.16 0.30 19.01
C MET A 258 9.59 -0.71 20.00
N PHE A 259 10.19 -1.89 19.99
CA PHE A 259 9.89 -2.98 20.91
C PHE A 259 10.97 -3.13 21.96
N GLU A 260 10.61 -3.75 23.08
CA GLU A 260 11.52 -4.21 24.10
C GLU A 260 11.27 -5.70 24.37
N ASP A 261 12.34 -6.47 24.51
CA ASP A 261 12.23 -7.86 24.96
C ASP A 261 12.28 -7.96 26.50
N GLY A 262 12.05 -9.17 27.03
CA GLY A 262 12.07 -9.40 28.48
C GLY A 262 13.42 -9.16 29.17
N SER A 263 14.50 -8.92 28.40
CA SER A 263 15.83 -8.59 28.91
C SER A 263 16.12 -7.08 28.92
N GLY A 264 15.21 -6.26 28.38
CA GLY A 264 15.41 -4.82 28.20
C GLY A 264 16.12 -4.45 26.89
N MET A 265 16.32 -5.41 25.98
CA MET A 265 16.90 -5.12 24.67
C MET A 265 15.86 -4.41 23.79
N LYS A 266 16.24 -3.24 23.28
CA LYS A 266 15.42 -2.45 22.35
C LYS A 266 15.59 -2.95 20.92
N ILE A 267 14.46 -3.08 20.24
CA ILE A 267 14.37 -3.48 18.83
C ILE A 267 13.67 -2.38 18.06
N PHE A 268 14.39 -1.82 17.10
CA PHE A 268 13.96 -0.74 16.22
C PHE A 268 13.39 -1.34 14.95
N VAL A 269 12.15 -0.97 14.64
CA VAL A 269 11.39 -1.53 13.54
C VAL A 269 11.08 -0.44 12.51
N GLU A 270 11.38 -0.76 11.26
CA GLU A 270 11.08 0.03 10.08
C GLU A 270 10.19 -0.79 9.14
N THR A 271 9.16 -0.17 8.59
CA THR A 271 8.16 -0.81 7.75
C THR A 271 8.21 -0.25 6.33
N LYS A 272 8.36 -1.12 5.33
CA LYS A 272 8.48 -0.73 3.93
C LYS A 272 7.42 -1.42 3.07
N ASN A 273 6.44 -0.63 2.61
CA ASN A 273 5.36 -1.07 1.71
C ASN A 273 5.57 -0.59 0.26
N TYR A 274 6.60 -1.13 -0.41
CA TYR A 274 6.88 -0.82 -1.81
C TYR A 274 5.96 -1.60 -2.74
N SER A 275 5.35 -0.93 -3.72
CA SER A 275 4.48 -1.57 -4.74
C SER A 275 5.25 -2.42 -5.75
N SER A 276 6.57 -2.25 -5.86
CA SER A 276 7.42 -3.03 -6.76
C SER A 276 8.89 -2.93 -6.33
N GLY A 277 9.78 -3.61 -7.06
CA GLY A 277 11.22 -3.68 -6.78
C GLY A 277 12.02 -2.38 -6.93
N THR A 278 11.50 -1.21 -6.54
CA THR A 278 12.17 0.11 -6.59
C THR A 278 13.55 0.10 -5.90
N GLY A 279 14.53 0.79 -6.48
CA GLY A 279 15.89 0.90 -5.91
C GLY A 279 15.92 1.71 -4.60
N PHE A 280 16.97 1.54 -3.80
CA PHE A 280 17.19 2.37 -2.61
C PHE A 280 17.69 3.75 -3.01
N THR A 281 17.06 4.78 -2.45
CA THR A 281 17.40 6.18 -2.69
C THR A 281 18.49 6.64 -1.72
N THR A 282 19.08 7.81 -1.98
CA THR A 282 19.99 8.46 -1.02
C THR A 282 19.33 8.69 0.34
N SER A 283 18.03 9.03 0.36
CA SER A 283 17.27 9.20 1.60
C SER A 283 17.18 7.88 2.38
N PHE A 284 16.95 6.76 1.70
CA PHE A 284 16.94 5.44 2.33
C PHE A 284 18.31 5.09 2.93
N TYR A 285 19.40 5.35 2.19
CA TYR A 285 20.75 5.13 2.72
C TYR A 285 21.02 5.98 3.95
N ASN A 286 20.67 7.27 3.93
CA ASN A 286 20.87 8.16 5.07
C ASN A 286 20.10 7.67 6.30
N GLN A 287 18.87 7.17 6.11
CA GLN A 287 18.09 6.56 7.18
C GLN A 287 18.78 5.30 7.72
N PHE A 288 19.19 4.38 6.84
CA PHE A 288 19.92 3.17 7.22
C PHE A 288 21.23 3.50 7.96
N LYS A 289 22.01 4.46 7.46
CA LYS A 289 23.23 4.92 8.12
C LYS A 289 22.95 5.51 9.49
N ALA A 290 21.88 6.29 9.65
CA ALA A 290 21.47 6.82 10.95
C ALA A 290 21.15 5.67 11.93
N TYR A 291 20.51 4.60 11.46
CA TYR A 291 20.31 3.39 12.26
C TYR A 291 21.63 2.78 12.73
N ILE A 292 22.54 2.53 11.79
CA ILE A 292 23.85 1.91 12.07
C ILE A 292 24.71 2.78 13.00
N SER A 293 24.64 4.11 12.84
CA SER A 293 25.40 5.07 13.64
C SER A 293 24.86 5.23 15.07
N ASN A 294 23.69 4.67 15.39
CA ASN A 294 23.10 4.82 16.72
C ASN A 294 23.89 3.97 17.74
N PRO A 295 24.45 4.59 18.80
CA PRO A 295 25.18 3.85 19.85
C PRO A 295 24.32 2.82 20.61
N GLN A 296 22.99 2.95 20.58
CA GLN A 296 22.06 1.97 21.17
C GLN A 296 21.88 0.71 20.32
N LEU A 297 22.40 0.71 19.08
CA LEU A 297 22.45 -0.44 18.21
C LEU A 297 23.77 -1.18 18.42
N GLU A 298 23.75 -2.15 19.32
CA GLU A 298 24.89 -2.99 19.70
C GLU A 298 24.96 -4.28 18.88
N ASN A 299 23.81 -4.73 18.33
CA ASN A 299 23.67 -5.92 17.51
C ASN A 299 22.72 -5.69 16.31
N MET A 300 22.99 -6.30 15.15
CA MET A 300 22.07 -6.33 14.00
C MET A 300 20.67 -6.84 14.31
N ASP A 301 20.52 -7.76 15.26
CA ASP A 301 19.21 -8.30 15.63
C ASP A 301 18.29 -7.25 16.28
N GLN A 302 18.84 -6.13 16.75
CA GLN A 302 18.08 -4.99 17.26
C GLN A 302 17.47 -4.13 16.16
N LEU A 303 17.87 -4.28 14.90
CA LEU A 303 17.26 -3.56 13.77
C LEU A 303 16.39 -4.52 12.97
N LYS A 304 15.18 -4.11 12.62
CA LYS A 304 14.26 -4.91 11.79
C LYS A 304 13.59 -4.04 10.74
N TYR A 305 14.00 -4.23 9.49
CA TYR A 305 13.28 -3.75 8.32
C TYR A 305 12.30 -4.83 7.86
N PHE A 306 11.01 -4.60 8.09
CA PHE A 306 9.96 -5.41 7.49
C PHE A 306 9.62 -4.90 6.10
N PHE A 307 9.77 -5.76 5.11
CA PHE A 307 9.30 -5.53 3.76
C PHE A 307 8.02 -6.29 3.54
N ARG A 308 6.99 -5.61 3.07
CA ARG A 308 5.78 -6.28 2.61
C ARG A 308 6.08 -7.14 1.38
N SER A 309 5.62 -8.38 1.40
CA SER A 309 5.80 -9.32 0.29
C SER A 309 4.86 -8.95 -0.86
N ASN A 310 5.44 -8.31 -1.88
CA ASN A 310 4.78 -7.92 -3.12
C ASN A 310 5.59 -8.47 -4.30
N ASP A 311 5.03 -8.42 -5.51
CA ASP A 311 5.72 -8.88 -6.72
C ASP A 311 7.11 -8.21 -6.88
N GLY A 312 8.15 -9.03 -6.96
CA GLY A 312 9.55 -8.60 -7.06
C GLY A 312 10.17 -8.10 -5.74
N VAL A 313 9.43 -8.09 -4.63
CA VAL A 313 9.92 -7.76 -3.29
C VAL A 313 10.10 -9.06 -2.51
N THR A 314 11.32 -9.64 -2.59
CA THR A 314 11.70 -10.87 -1.88
C THR A 314 12.92 -10.62 -1.02
N LYS A 315 13.18 -11.49 -0.05
CA LYS A 315 14.39 -11.40 0.79
C LYS A 315 15.65 -11.31 -0.06
N ALA A 316 15.76 -12.15 -1.10
CA ALA A 316 16.89 -12.12 -2.02
C ALA A 316 17.04 -10.79 -2.77
N THR A 317 15.95 -10.16 -3.22
CA THR A 317 16.03 -8.87 -3.90
C THR A 317 16.41 -7.74 -2.94
N GLN A 318 15.92 -7.77 -1.70
CA GLN A 318 16.30 -6.78 -0.68
C GLN A 318 17.74 -6.97 -0.21
N VAL A 319 18.17 -8.19 0.07
CA VAL A 319 19.58 -8.50 0.40
C VAL A 319 20.50 -8.00 -0.71
N LYS A 320 20.18 -8.24 -1.98
CA LYS A 320 20.98 -7.73 -3.11
C LYS A 320 21.08 -6.20 -3.11
N LYS A 321 19.99 -5.49 -2.79
CA LYS A 321 19.99 -4.02 -2.70
C LYS A 321 20.82 -3.52 -1.53
N PHE A 322 20.66 -4.11 -0.34
CA PHE A 322 21.48 -3.80 0.82
C PHE A 322 22.96 -4.10 0.57
N LYS A 323 23.31 -5.25 -0.03
CA LYS A 323 24.69 -5.57 -0.43
C LYS A 323 25.31 -4.47 -1.28
N ASN A 324 24.62 -4.05 -2.34
CA ASN A 324 25.12 -2.99 -3.23
C ASN A 324 25.28 -1.65 -2.50
N MET A 325 24.31 -1.29 -1.65
CA MET A 325 24.35 -0.05 -0.87
C MET A 325 25.49 -0.08 0.16
N MET A 326 25.63 -1.18 0.91
CA MET A 326 26.66 -1.35 1.93
C MET A 326 28.05 -1.43 1.30
N LYS A 327 28.22 -2.15 0.18
CA LYS A 327 29.47 -2.19 -0.60
C LYS A 327 29.94 -0.79 -0.97
N SER A 328 29.05 0.00 -1.58
CA SER A 328 29.40 1.34 -2.08
C SER A 328 29.77 2.32 -0.95
N ASN A 329 29.36 2.02 0.28
CA ASN A 329 29.55 2.89 1.44
C ASN A 329 30.24 2.18 2.61
N ALA A 330 30.99 1.09 2.34
CA ALA A 330 31.46 0.18 3.39
C ALA A 330 32.34 0.88 4.44
N LYS A 331 33.23 1.76 3.98
CA LYS A 331 34.09 2.55 4.86
C LYS A 331 33.28 3.44 5.81
N GLU A 332 32.36 4.23 5.26
CA GLU A 332 31.55 5.15 6.05
C GLU A 332 30.65 4.43 7.06
N LEU A 333 30.02 3.31 6.65
CA LEU A 333 29.20 2.50 7.54
C LEU A 333 30.03 1.84 8.64
N PHE A 334 31.18 1.24 8.29
CA PHE A 334 32.02 0.60 9.28
C PHE A 334 32.55 1.61 10.31
N GLU A 335 33.04 2.76 9.84
CA GLU A 335 33.56 3.82 10.71
C GLU A 335 32.47 4.45 11.60
N SER A 336 31.20 4.40 11.21
CA SER A 336 30.11 4.96 12.02
C SER A 336 29.74 4.10 13.23
N ASN A 337 29.98 2.78 13.17
CA ASN A 337 29.84 1.88 14.33
C ASN A 337 30.73 0.63 14.19
N PRO A 338 32.04 0.75 14.45
CA PRO A 338 32.98 -0.37 14.27
C PRO A 338 32.68 -1.56 15.17
N SER A 339 32.19 -1.33 16.39
CA SER A 339 31.85 -2.37 17.37
C SER A 339 30.77 -3.31 16.85
N LEU A 340 29.76 -2.75 16.19
CA LEU A 340 28.66 -3.50 15.62
C LEU A 340 29.14 -4.50 14.56
N PHE A 341 29.99 -4.06 13.62
CA PHE A 341 30.51 -4.93 12.57
C PHE A 341 31.53 -5.95 13.09
N ARG A 342 32.38 -5.57 14.05
CA ARG A 342 33.34 -6.50 14.68
C ARG A 342 32.71 -7.66 15.45
N SER A 343 31.42 -7.56 15.78
CA SER A 343 30.66 -8.67 16.36
C SER A 343 30.19 -9.70 15.32
N ILE A 344 30.27 -9.38 14.04
CA ILE A 344 29.73 -10.19 12.94
C ILE A 344 30.84 -11.04 12.33
N LYS A 345 30.57 -12.34 12.17
CA LYS A 345 31.46 -13.27 11.49
C LYS A 345 31.47 -13.02 9.97
N LYS A 346 32.60 -13.26 9.31
CA LYS A 346 32.73 -13.33 7.85
C LYS A 346 32.03 -14.59 7.32
N GLU A 347 31.96 -14.71 6.00
CA GLU A 347 31.33 -15.83 5.29
C GLU A 347 31.89 -17.21 5.68
N ASN A 348 33.15 -17.29 6.11
CA ASN A 348 33.76 -18.54 6.57
C ASN A 348 33.25 -19.03 7.94
N GLY A 349 32.46 -18.22 8.65
CA GLY A 349 31.89 -18.54 9.96
C GLY A 349 32.91 -18.62 11.10
N ILE A 350 34.16 -18.23 10.86
CA ILE A 350 35.27 -18.33 11.81
C ILE A 350 35.78 -16.93 12.15
N ASP A 351 36.20 -16.16 11.14
CA ASP A 351 36.80 -14.84 11.33
C ASP A 351 35.72 -13.77 11.52
N PHE A 352 36.05 -12.67 12.19
CA PHE A 352 35.17 -11.50 12.38
C PHE A 352 35.54 -10.37 11.42
N ILE A 353 34.60 -9.48 11.13
CA ILE A 353 34.87 -8.28 10.30
C ILE A 353 35.72 -7.30 11.12
N ASP A 354 37.00 -7.14 10.81
CA ASP A 354 37.90 -6.33 11.64
C ASP A 354 38.00 -4.87 11.18
N ASP A 355 37.78 -4.63 9.88
CA ASP A 355 37.84 -3.33 9.23
C ASP A 355 36.80 -3.18 8.09
N TRP A 356 36.85 -2.03 7.41
CA TRP A 356 35.93 -1.72 6.33
C TRP A 356 36.19 -2.51 5.04
N ASP A 357 37.43 -2.97 4.82
CA ASP A 357 37.79 -3.74 3.62
C ASP A 357 37.25 -5.17 3.72
N ASP A 358 37.25 -5.73 4.93
CA ASP A 358 36.53 -6.97 5.24
C ASP A 358 35.03 -6.86 4.97
N LEU A 359 34.38 -5.78 5.44
CA LEU A 359 32.95 -5.54 5.19
C LEU A 359 32.69 -5.42 3.68
N LYS A 360 33.53 -4.66 2.97
CA LYS A 360 33.40 -4.46 1.53
C LYS A 360 33.56 -5.79 0.77
N THR A 361 34.62 -6.54 1.07
CA THR A 361 34.91 -7.86 0.48
C THR A 361 33.73 -8.81 0.68
N MET A 362 33.17 -8.82 1.89
CA MET A 362 32.01 -9.63 2.21
C MET A 362 30.76 -9.20 1.41
N MET A 363 30.53 -7.89 1.22
CA MET A 363 29.42 -7.41 0.38
C MET A 363 29.64 -7.67 -1.12
N GLU A 364 30.89 -7.78 -1.56
CA GLU A 364 31.28 -8.14 -2.93
C GLU A 364 31.21 -9.64 -3.22
N SER A 365 31.22 -10.48 -2.18
CA SER A 365 31.13 -11.94 -2.32
C SER A 365 29.88 -12.34 -3.12
N PRO A 366 30.04 -13.13 -4.20
CA PRO A 366 28.90 -13.67 -4.94
C PRO A 366 28.20 -14.81 -4.20
N THR A 367 28.85 -15.42 -3.20
CA THR A 367 28.40 -16.65 -2.53
C THR A 367 27.81 -16.43 -1.14
N ILE A 368 28.00 -15.25 -0.54
CA ILE A 368 27.43 -14.96 0.78
C ILE A 368 25.92 -15.25 0.81
N SER A 369 25.53 -16.06 1.78
CA SER A 369 24.14 -16.46 1.99
C SER A 369 23.23 -15.26 2.26
N ILE A 370 22.01 -15.32 1.74
CA ILE A 370 20.95 -14.35 2.06
C ILE A 370 20.48 -14.45 3.53
N ASP A 371 20.85 -15.53 4.21
CA ASP A 371 20.57 -15.78 5.64
C ASP A 371 21.81 -15.58 6.51
N HIS A 372 22.87 -14.95 5.97
CA HIS A 372 24.03 -14.59 6.76
C HIS A 372 23.64 -13.57 7.87
N PRO A 373 24.19 -13.66 9.09
CA PRO A 373 23.80 -12.81 10.22
C PRO A 373 23.85 -11.30 9.95
N VAL A 374 24.73 -10.85 9.07
CA VAL A 374 24.80 -9.45 8.62
C VAL A 374 23.48 -8.95 8.01
N PHE A 375 22.62 -9.84 7.51
CA PHE A 375 21.31 -9.52 6.91
C PHE A 375 20.12 -9.90 7.80
N ASN A 376 20.34 -10.30 9.06
CA ASN A 376 19.27 -10.68 9.98
C ASN A 376 18.27 -9.55 10.24
N PHE A 377 18.66 -8.30 9.96
CA PHE A 377 17.77 -7.15 10.09
C PHE A 377 16.71 -7.08 8.97
N ILE A 378 16.78 -7.91 7.92
CA ILE A 378 15.84 -7.92 6.80
C ILE A 378 14.80 -9.01 7.01
N GLU A 379 13.55 -8.58 7.22
CA GLU A 379 12.41 -9.45 7.44
C GLU A 379 11.37 -9.28 6.31
N MET A 380 10.71 -10.37 5.94
CA MET A 380 9.58 -10.35 5.01
C MET A 380 8.29 -10.57 5.79
N PHE A 381 7.26 -9.81 5.44
CA PHE A 381 5.92 -9.94 6.02
C PHE A 381 4.87 -10.19 4.95
#